data_AF-A0A7C5Z866-F1
#
_entry.id   AF-A0A7C5Z866-F1
#
_cell.length_a   1.000
_cell.length_b   1.000
_cell.length_c   1.000
_cell.angle_alpha   90.00
_cell.angle_beta   90.00
_cell.angle_gamma   90.00
#
_symmetry.space_group_name_H-M   'P 1'
#
loop_
_entity.id
_entity.type
_entity.pdbx_description
1 polymer ?
#
loop_
_entity_poly.entity_id
_entity_poly.type
_entity_poly.pdbx_seq_one_letter_code
_entity_poly.pdbx_strand_id
1 'polypeptide(L)' 'MKVGVVGLGYVGLPLLVEMARSGFEAIGIDVDPKKVDA' A
#
# COMPACT_ATOMS: atom_id res chain seq x y z
N MET A 1 0.30 -7.84 -13.20
CA MET A 1 0.42 -8.57 -11.92
C MET A 1 -0.16 -7.68 -10.84
N LYS A 2 -0.95 -8.23 -9.91
CA LYS A 2 -1.55 -7.48 -8.80
C LYS A 2 -0.76 -7.73 -7.52
N VAL A 3 -0.54 -6.69 -6.72
CA VAL A 3 0.20 -6.76 -5.44
C VAL A 3 -0.65 -6.18 -4.32
N GLY A 4 -0.78 -6.90 -3.22
CA GLY A 4 -1.42 -6.41 -2.00
C GLY A 4 -0.39 -6.16 -0.90
N VAL A 5 -0.47 -5.02 -0.21
CA VAL A 5 0.35 -4.73 0.98
C VAL A 5 -0.57 -4.58 2.19
N VAL A 6 -0.36 -5.43 3.20
CA VAL A 6 -1.13 -5.42 4.46
C VAL A 6 -0.32 -4.70 5.53
N GLY A 7 -0.89 -3.62 6.07
CA GLY A 7 -0.28 -2.69 7.03
C GLY A 7 0.41 -1.52 6.32
N LEU A 8 -0.16 -0.32 6.43
CA LEU A 8 0.31 0.92 5.80
C LEU A 8 1.08 1.80 6.79
N GLY A 9 1.96 1.17 7.57
CA GLY A 9 2.90 1.86 8.45
C GLY A 9 4.15 2.35 7.70
N TYR A 10 5.20 2.62 8.48
CA TYR A 10 6.49 3.12 7.99
C TYR A 10 7.11 2.29 6.86
N VAL A 11 6.93 0.96 6.88
CA VAL A 11 7.48 0.07 5.83
C VAL A 11 6.49 -0.17 4.70
N GLY A 12 5.24 -0.47 5.04
CA GLY A 12 4.27 -0.93 4.05
C GLY A 12 3.80 0.18 3.11
N LEU A 13 3.64 1.42 3.58
CA LEU A 13 3.23 2.51 2.71
C LEU A 13 4.30 2.84 1.65
N PRO A 14 5.59 3.06 2.00
CA PRO A 14 6.62 3.25 0.98
C PRO A 14 6.77 2.06 0.02
N LEU A 15 6.63 0.83 0.52
CA LEU A 15 6.65 -0.37 -0.32
C LEU A 15 5.51 -0.37 -1.33
N LEU A 16 4.28 -0.11 -0.90
CA LEU A 16 3.10 -0.02 -1.77
C LEU A 16 3.31 1.03 -2.87
N VAL A 17 3.82 2.21 -2.49
CA VAL A 17 4.10 3.31 -3.41
C VAL A 17 5.13 2.89 -4.46
N GLU A 18 6.21 2.21 -4.06
CA GLU A 18 7.24 1.76 -4.99
C GLU A 18 6.72 0.68 -5.95
N MET A 19 5.85 -0.22 -5.47
CA MET A 19 5.19 -1.21 -6.33
C MET A 19 4.30 -0.53 -7.38
N ALA A 20 3.52 0.47 -6.98
CA ALA A 20 2.72 1.25 -7.91
C ALA A 20 3.60 1.98 -8.95
N ARG A 21 4.70 2.60 -8.51
CA ARG A 21 5.66 3.29 -9.40
C ARG A 21 6.35 2.36 -10.38
N SER A 22 6.59 1.12 -9.98
CA SER A 22 7.17 0.06 -10.83
C SER A 22 6.17 -0.51 -11.84
N GLY A 23 4.94 -0.01 -11.90
CA GLY A 23 3.92 -0.39 -12.87
C GLY A 23 3.03 -1.56 -12.44
N PHE A 24 3.08 -1.97 -11.16
CA PHE A 24 2.18 -2.98 -10.63
C PHE A 24 0.84 -2.36 -10.23
N GLU A 25 -0.24 -3.10 -10.42
CA GLU A 25 -1.53 -2.75 -9.83
C GLU A 25 -1.47 -3.08 -8.32
N ALA A 26 -1.30 -2.05 -7.51
CA ALA A 26 -1.02 -2.17 -6.07
C ALA A 26 -2.24 -1.79 -5.22
N ILE A 27 -2.57 -2.62 -4.23
CA ILE A 27 -3.69 -2.41 -3.28
C ILE A 27 -3.14 -2.36 -1.85
N GLY A 28 -3.41 -1.27 -1.13
CA GLY A 28 -3.09 -1.13 0.28
C GLY A 28 -4.24 -1.57 1.18
N ILE A 29 -3.94 -2.28 2.26
CA ILE A 29 -4.93 -2.73 3.25
C ILE A 29 -4.41 -2.36 4.64
N ASP A 30 -5.17 -1.59 5.41
CA ASP A 30 -4.91 -1.33 6.82
C ASP A 30 -6.23 -1.40 7.61
N VAL A 31 -6.15 -1.72 8.90
CA VAL A 31 -7.30 -1.75 9.80
C VAL A 31 -7.65 -0.37 10.34
N ASP A 32 -6.69 0.56 10.30
CA ASP A 32 -6.88 1.95 10.71
C ASP A 32 -7.46 2.77 9.54
N PRO A 33 -8.75 3.17 9.58
CA PRO A 33 -9.38 3.90 8.49
C PRO A 33 -8.68 5.25 8.22
N LYS A 34 -8.06 5.86 9.24
CA LYS A 34 -7.35 7.13 9.07
C LYS A 34 -6.15 7.02 8.11
N LYS A 35 -5.56 5.83 7.97
CA LYS A 35 -4.44 5.61 7.04
C LYS A 35 -4.89 5.30 5.62
N VAL A 36 -6.11 4.82 5.46
CA VAL A 36 -6.69 4.45 4.16
C VAL A 36 -7.40 5.66 3.53
N ASP A 37 -8.02 6.50 4.35
CA ASP A 37 -8.82 7.65 3.90
C ASP A 37 -8.01 8.97 3.75
N ALA A 38 -6.71 8.96 4.09
CA ALA A 38 -5.83 10.13 4.02
C ALA A 38 -5.36 10.44 2.58
#